data_AF-A0A9D1KA35-F1
#
_entry.id   AF-A0A9D1KA35-F1
#
_cell.length_a   1.000
_cell.length_b   1.000
_cell.length_c   1.000
_cell.angle_alpha   90.00
_cell.angle_beta   90.00
_cell.angle_gamma   90.00
#
_symmetry.space_group_name_H-M   'P 1'
#
loop_
_entity.id
_entity.type
_entity.pdbx_description
1 polymer ?
#
loop_
_entity_poly.entity_id
_entity_poly.type
_entity_poly.pdbx_seq_one_letter_code
_entity_poly.pdbx_strand_id
1 'polypeptide(L)'
;MASKGQKFKKYPSELKNKILKEYLDGLGGECSLAKKYGIPRETIKNWIRKFENGIDVRTDHRKGGSGRPKAKNLTLEDYKERYEILKKYQAFLQARREKK
;
A
#
# COMPACT_ATOMS: atom_id res chain seq x y z
N MET A 1 1.58 14.16 -13.39
CA MET A 1 0.88 12.97 -12.86
C MET A 1 0.80 11.92 -13.95
N ALA A 2 0.80 10.62 -13.63
CA ALA A 2 0.59 9.57 -14.63
C ALA A 2 -0.79 9.71 -15.27
N SER A 3 -0.91 9.46 -16.57
CA SER A 3 -2.18 9.58 -17.28
C SER A 3 -3.11 8.41 -16.96
N LYS A 4 -4.42 8.65 -17.03
CA LYS A 4 -5.43 7.60 -16.86
C LYS A 4 -5.25 6.55 -17.96
N GLY A 5 -4.98 5.30 -17.57
CA GLY A 5 -4.74 4.19 -18.50
C GLY A 5 -3.26 3.89 -18.80
N GLN A 6 -2.32 4.64 -18.22
CA GLN A 6 -0.89 4.34 -18.39
C GLN A 6 -0.53 2.94 -17.88
N LYS A 7 -0.01 2.09 -18.78
CA LYS A 7 0.47 0.74 -18.45
C LYS A 7 1.93 0.80 -18.03
N PHE A 8 2.23 0.28 -16.84
CA PHE A 8 3.60 0.18 -16.33
C PHE A 8 4.16 -1.21 -16.59
N LYS A 9 5.41 -1.29 -17.06
CA LYS A 9 6.14 -2.56 -17.18
C LYS A 9 6.31 -3.18 -15.79
N LYS A 10 5.97 -4.46 -15.67
CA LYS A 10 6.19 -5.25 -14.45
C LYS A 10 7.48 -6.07 -14.63
N TYR A 11 8.27 -6.13 -13.57
CA TYR A 11 9.51 -6.90 -13.54
C TYR A 11 9.39 -7.98 -12.46
N PRO A 12 9.75 -9.24 -12.77
CA PRO A 12 9.69 -10.33 -11.81
C PRO A 12 10.68 -10.10 -10.66
N SER A 13 10.37 -10.64 -9.49
CA SER A 13 11.17 -10.45 -8.27
C SER A 13 12.57 -11.05 -8.40
N GLU A 14 12.70 -12.18 -9.11
CA GLU A 14 13.99 -12.81 -9.42
C GLU A 14 14.93 -11.88 -10.18
N LEU A 15 14.40 -11.14 -11.16
CA LEU A 15 15.19 -10.20 -11.96
C LEU A 15 15.67 -9.02 -11.10
N LYS A 16 14.81 -8.49 -10.23
CA LYS A 16 15.18 -7.42 -9.29
C LYS A 16 16.29 -7.89 -8.35
N ASN A 17 16.20 -9.14 -7.87
CA ASN A 17 17.21 -9.73 -7.00
C ASN A 17 18.57 -9.86 -7.67
N LYS A 18 18.58 -10.34 -8.90
CA LYS A 18 19.83 -10.48 -9.65
C LYS A 18 20.53 -9.13 -9.83
N ILE A 19 19.77 -8.10 -10.17
CA ILE A 19 20.31 -6.73 -10.37
C ILE A 19 20.84 -6.14 -9.07
N LEU A 20 20.11 -6.30 -7.96
CA LEU A 20 20.56 -5.79 -6.66
C LEU A 20 21.80 -6.54 -6.15
N LYS A 21 21.89 -7.85 -6.37
CA LYS A 21 23.11 -8.62 -6.05
C LYS A 21 24.31 -8.13 -6.84
N GLU A 22 24.18 -8.00 -8.17
CA GLU A 22 25.27 -7.48 -9.00
C GLU A 22 25.70 -6.06 -8.62
N TYR A 23 24.76 -5.22 -8.16
CA TYR A 23 25.08 -3.90 -7.62
C TYR A 23 25.89 -3.99 -6.31
N LEU A 24 25.48 -4.86 -5.38
CA LEU A 24 26.18 -5.08 -4.11
C LEU A 24 27.57 -5.68 -4.30
N ASP A 25 27.72 -6.57 -5.29
CA ASP A 25 28.99 -7.19 -5.65
C ASP A 25 29.95 -6.21 -6.38
N GLY A 26 29.51 -4.97 -6.62
CA GLY A 26 30.31 -3.95 -7.31
C GLY A 26 30.53 -4.21 -8.80
N LEU A 27 29.78 -5.16 -9.39
CA LEU A 27 29.94 -5.60 -10.79
C LEU A 27 29.41 -4.58 -11.82
N GLY A 28 28.78 -3.51 -11.35
CA GLY A 28 28.38 -2.38 -12.20
C GLY A 28 27.45 -1.39 -11.50
N GLY A 29 27.53 -0.12 -11.90
CA GLY A 29 26.60 0.91 -11.46
C GLY A 29 25.26 0.86 -12.20
N GLU A 30 24.34 1.75 -11.82
CA GLU A 30 22.99 1.87 -12.39
C GLU A 30 22.97 1.89 -13.94
N CYS A 31 23.91 2.63 -14.55
CA CYS A 31 23.98 2.79 -15.99
C CYS A 31 24.42 1.51 -16.70
N SER A 32 25.38 0.78 -16.12
CA SER A 32 25.88 -0.49 -16.67
C SER A 32 24.81 -1.57 -16.57
N LEU A 33 24.14 -1.66 -15.41
CA LEU A 33 23.04 -2.59 -15.18
C LEU A 33 21.83 -2.27 -16.09
N ALA A 34 21.52 -0.98 -16.31
CA ALA A 34 20.46 -0.56 -17.22
C ALA A 34 20.68 -1.05 -18.65
N LYS A 35 21.91 -0.90 -19.16
CA LYS A 35 22.30 -1.40 -20.49
C LYS A 35 22.27 -2.92 -20.56
N LYS A 36 22.85 -3.60 -19.56
CA LYS A 36 22.93 -5.07 -19.51
C LYS A 36 21.55 -5.75 -19.51
N TYR A 37 20.60 -5.19 -18.78
CA TYR A 37 19.26 -5.78 -18.62
C TYR A 37 18.19 -5.15 -19.52
N GLY A 38 18.51 -4.10 -20.28
CA GLY A 38 17.55 -3.38 -21.11
C GLY A 38 16.45 -2.67 -20.29
N ILE A 39 16.78 -2.27 -19.06
CA ILE A 39 15.84 -1.66 -18.12
C ILE A 39 16.16 -0.18 -18.01
N PRO A 40 15.15 0.71 -17.99
CA PRO A 40 15.40 2.14 -17.81
C PRO A 40 16.22 2.39 -16.54
N ARG A 41 17.26 3.23 -16.66
CA ARG A 41 18.14 3.61 -15.54
C ARG A 41 17.35 4.05 -14.31
N GLU A 42 16.35 4.91 -14.49
CA GLU A 42 15.52 5.42 -13.40
C GLU A 42 14.77 4.30 -12.65
N THR A 43 14.45 3.19 -13.31
CA THR A 43 13.83 2.04 -12.65
C THR A 43 14.82 1.35 -11.71
N ILE A 44 16.06 1.13 -12.18
CA ILE A 44 17.12 0.50 -11.38
C ILE A 44 17.53 1.40 -10.21
N LYS A 45 17.73 2.70 -10.46
CA LYS A 45 17.99 3.70 -9.42
C LYS A 45 16.94 3.67 -8.32
N ASN A 46 15.66 3.60 -8.69
CA ASN A 46 14.56 3.50 -7.73
C ASN A 46 14.59 2.18 -6.94
N TRP A 47 15.07 1.08 -7.52
CA TRP A 47 15.22 -0.19 -6.80
C TRP A 47 16.35 -0.12 -5.78
N ILE A 48 17.51 0.41 -6.17
CA ILE A 48 18.65 0.61 -5.29
C ILE A 48 18.28 1.51 -4.12
N ARG A 49 17.68 2.68 -4.40
CA ARG A 49 17.23 3.60 -3.37
C ARG A 49 16.25 2.94 -2.38
N LYS A 50 15.29 2.14 -2.88
CA LYS A 50 14.35 1.43 -2.00
C LYS A 50 15.08 0.41 -1.12
N PHE A 51 15.98 -0.34 -1.72
CA PHE A 51 16.80 -1.31 -1.03
C PHE A 51 17.64 -0.65 0.08
N GLU A 52 18.30 0.48 -0.20
CA GLU A 52 19.08 1.26 0.78
C GLU A 52 18.21 1.81 1.93
N ASN A 53 16.95 2.13 1.66
CA ASN A 53 16.00 2.56 2.69
C ASN A 53 15.34 1.38 3.44
N GLY A 54 15.83 0.15 3.28
CA GLY A 54 15.28 -1.05 3.91
C GLY A 54 13.91 -1.49 3.38
N ILE A 55 13.47 -0.93 2.24
CA ILE A 55 12.20 -1.29 1.60
C ILE A 55 12.44 -2.49 0.69
N ASP A 56 11.74 -3.59 0.95
CA ASP A 56 11.83 -4.77 0.10
C ASP A 56 11.26 -4.49 -1.30
N VAL A 57 12.12 -4.51 -2.32
CA VAL A 57 11.75 -4.23 -3.71
C VAL A 57 11.11 -5.44 -4.41
N ARG A 58 11.22 -6.63 -3.80
CA ARG A 58 10.72 -7.92 -4.29
C ARG A 58 9.21 -8.03 -4.15
N THR A 59 8.68 -7.40 -3.11
CA THR A 59 7.26 -7.40 -2.78
C THR A 59 6.52 -6.29 -3.52
N ASP A 60 5.35 -6.61 -4.07
CA ASP A 60 4.47 -5.61 -4.67
C ASP A 60 3.61 -4.97 -3.57
N HIS A 61 4.16 -3.92 -2.95
CA HIS A 61 3.48 -3.13 -1.90
C HIS A 61 2.16 -2.50 -2.36
N ARG A 62 1.82 -2.54 -3.65
CA ARG A 62 0.54 -2.03 -4.17
C ARG A 62 -0.65 -2.89 -3.74
N LYS A 63 -0.45 -4.16 -3.35
CA LYS A 63 -1.54 -5.04 -2.89
C LYS A 63 -1.99 -4.77 -1.45
N GLY A 64 -1.21 -4.00 -0.67
CA GLY A 64 -1.45 -3.73 0.75
C GLY A 64 -2.34 -2.54 1.07
N GLY A 65 -2.91 -1.88 0.06
CA GLY A 65 -3.84 -0.76 0.27
C GLY A 65 -3.16 0.51 0.76
N SER A 66 -2.54 1.27 -0.14
CA SER A 66 -2.21 2.68 0.07
C SER A 66 -3.46 3.57 0.07
N GLY A 67 -4.51 3.15 0.79
CA GLY A 67 -5.80 3.82 0.87
C GLY A 67 -6.22 3.94 2.32
N ARG A 68 -7.22 4.78 2.56
CA ARG A 68 -7.84 4.89 3.88
C ARG A 68 -8.20 3.47 4.36
N PRO A 69 -7.75 3.04 5.55
CA PRO A 69 -8.14 1.75 6.09
C PRO A 69 -9.66 1.69 6.11
N LYS A 70 -10.22 0.69 5.43
CA LYS A 70 -11.64 0.36 5.57
C LYS A 70 -11.82 -0.11 7.02
N ALA A 71 -12.86 0.34 7.71
CA ALA A 71 -13.21 -0.21 9.03
C ALA A 71 -13.53 -1.70 8.82
N LYS A 72 -12.57 -2.58 9.13
CA LYS A 72 -12.66 -4.02 8.85
C LYS A 72 -13.35 -4.81 9.97
N ASN A 73 -13.60 -4.19 11.12
CA ASN A 73 -14.11 -4.86 12.31
C ASN A 73 -15.36 -4.12 12.82
N LEU A 74 -16.50 -4.29 12.15
CA LEU A 74 -17.81 -4.11 12.78
C LEU A 74 -18.36 -5.52 12.94
N THR A 75 -18.27 -6.10 14.14
CA THR A 75 -18.86 -7.42 14.41
C THR A 75 -20.38 -7.26 14.49
N LEU A 76 -21.13 -8.36 14.28
CA LEU A 76 -22.59 -8.35 14.38
C LEU A 76 -23.07 -7.93 15.80
N GLU A 77 -22.24 -8.24 16.80
CA GLU A 77 -22.45 -7.88 18.21
C GLU A 77 -22.32 -6.37 18.43
N ASP A 78 -21.29 -5.73 17.87
CA ASP A 78 -21.08 -4.27 17.94
C ASP A 78 -22.23 -3.49 17.26
N TYR A 79 -22.85 -4.07 16.23
CA TYR A 79 -24.04 -3.46 15.61
C TYR A 79 -25.29 -3.49 16.53
N LYS A 80 -25.52 -4.59 17.26
CA LYS A 80 -26.63 -4.70 18.21
C LYS A 80 -26.47 -3.71 19.36
N GLU A 81 -25.27 -3.61 19.93
CA GLU A 81 -24.99 -2.66 21.01
C GLU A 81 -25.23 -1.21 20.58
N ARG A 82 -24.73 -0.83 19.39
CA ARG A 82 -24.99 0.51 18.83
C ARG A 82 -26.47 0.78 18.61
N TYR A 83 -27.22 -0.21 18.13
CA TYR A 83 -28.66 -0.09 17.93
C TYR A 83 -29.40 0.10 19.26
N GLU A 84 -29.03 -0.65 20.30
CA GLU A 84 -29.63 -0.51 21.63
C GLU A 84 -29.34 0.85 22.26
N ILE A 85 -28.10 1.34 22.13
CA ILE A 85 -27.71 2.68 22.60
C ILE A 85 -28.56 3.74 21.88
N LEU A 86 -28.71 3.63 20.56
CA LEU A 86 -29.49 4.57 19.76
C LEU A 86 -30.98 4.54 20.16
N LYS A 87 -31.54 3.35 20.38
CA LYS A 87 -32.93 3.16 20.80
C LYS A 87 -33.18 3.77 22.18
N LYS A 88 -32.29 3.53 23.15
CA LYS A 88 -32.38 4.12 24.50
C LYS A 88 -32.29 5.65 24.46
N TYR A 89 -31.41 6.19 23.61
CA TYR A 89 -31.25 7.64 23.45
C TYR A 89 -32.49 8.30 22.82
N GLN A 90 -33.10 7.70 21.79
CA GLN A 90 -34.34 8.20 21.20
C GLN A 90 -35.49 8.23 22.21
N ALA A 91 -35.65 7.16 23.00
CA ALA A 91 -36.65 7.10 24.07
C ALA A 91 -36.42 8.18 25.14
N PHE A 92 -35.16 8.42 25.53
CA PHE A 92 -34.80 9.51 26.44
C PHE A 92 -35.18 10.89 25.88
N LEU A 93 -34.91 11.14 24.59
CA LEU A 93 -35.28 12.40 23.95
C LEU A 93 -36.80 12.59 23.86
N GLN A 94 -37.57 11.53 23.58
CA GLN A 94 -39.03 11.57 23.60
C GLN A 94 -39.56 11.91 25.00
N ALA A 95 -39.11 11.19 26.03
CA ALA A 95 -39.50 11.45 27.41
C ALA A 95 -39.14 12.87 27.88
N ARG A 96 -38.03 13.44 27.39
CA ARG A 96 -37.65 14.84 27.66
C ARG A 96 -38.54 15.84 26.94
N ARG A 97 -39.05 15.51 25.75
CA ARG A 97 -39.97 16.37 24.98
C ARG A 97 -41.39 16.36 25.57
N GLU A 98 -41.85 15.23 26.09
CA GLU A 98 -43.18 15.07 26.71
C GLU A 98 -43.30 15.73 28.10
N LYS A 99 -42.16 16.04 28.75
CA LYS A 99 -42.12 16.78 30.02
C LYS A 99 -42.14 18.30 29.86
N LYS A 100 -42.26 18.80 28.62
CA LYS A 100 -42.31 20.23 28.29
C LYS A 100 -43.70 20.57 27.78
#